data_AF-A0A523BKL0-F1
#
_entry.id   AF-A0A523BKL0-F1
#
_cell.length_a   1.000
_cell.length_b   1.000
_cell.length_c   1.000
_cell.angle_alpha   90.00
_cell.angle_beta   90.00
_cell.angle_gamma   90.00
#
_symmetry.space_group_name_H-M   'P 1'
#
loop_
_entity.id
_entity.type
_entity.pdbx_description
1 polymer ?
#
loop_
_entity_poly.entity_id
_entity_poly.type
_entity_poly.pdbx_seq_one_letter_code
_entity_poly.pdbx_strand_id
1 'polypeptide(L)'
;MLERNSFLTPIRILIFSNRVEFHSPGRLPNTVSIESIRMGASHVLRNPRIYSFFVRMGLVTDIGSGVARIIKLVKESTGKDVILEETEGEFILVMPRRGQ
;
A
#
# COMPACT_ATOMS: atom_id res chain seq x y z
N MET A 1 -23.83 18.49 -6.02
CA MET A 1 -22.52 18.22 -5.40
C MET A 1 -22.40 16.70 -5.32
N LEU A 2 -21.73 16.09 -6.31
CA LEU A 2 -21.61 14.63 -6.39
C LEU A 2 -20.64 14.16 -5.29
N GLU A 3 -21.15 13.50 -4.26
CA GLU A 3 -20.34 12.56 -3.49
C GLU A 3 -19.85 11.50 -4.49
N ARG A 4 -18.64 11.70 -5.03
CA ARG A 4 -17.97 10.71 -5.86
C ARG A 4 -17.81 9.48 -4.98
N ASN A 5 -18.68 8.50 -5.20
CA ASN A 5 -18.59 7.15 -4.67
C ASN A 5 -17.16 6.64 -4.90
N SER A 6 -16.31 6.80 -3.89
CA SER A 6 -14.92 6.31 -3.87
C SER A 6 -14.87 4.78 -3.73
N PHE A 7 -16.03 4.12 -3.83
CA PHE A 7 -16.22 2.68 -3.93
C PHE A 7 -16.03 2.12 -5.36
N LEU A 8 -16.06 2.95 -6.42
CA LEU A 8 -16.03 2.48 -7.81
C LEU A 8 -14.71 2.71 -8.55
N THR A 9 -13.81 3.52 -7.98
CA THR A 9 -12.52 3.80 -8.60
C THR A 9 -11.58 2.60 -8.41
N PRO A 10 -11.07 2.00 -9.49
CA PRO A 10 -10.15 0.88 -9.40
C PRO A 10 -8.80 1.32 -8.84
N ILE A 11 -8.10 0.37 -8.20
CA ILE A 11 -6.68 0.53 -7.86
C ILE A 11 -5.89 0.63 -9.17
N ARG A 12 -5.01 1.62 -9.28
CA ARG A 12 -4.13 1.78 -10.44
C ARG A 12 -2.72 1.33 -10.11
N ILE A 13 -2.07 0.65 -11.05
CA ILE A 13 -0.70 0.16 -10.92
C ILE A 13 0.12 0.82 -12.04
N LEU A 14 1.14 1.58 -11.68
CA LEU A 14 2.06 2.22 -12.63
C LEU A 14 3.41 1.50 -12.52
N ILE A 15 3.84 0.88 -13.61
CA ILE A 15 5.11 0.15 -13.67
C ILE A 15 6.12 1.03 -14.40
N PHE A 16 7.19 1.40 -13.71
CA PHE A 16 8.33 2.10 -14.26
C PHE A 16 9.54 1.18 -14.32
N SER A 17 10.59 1.59 -15.04
CA SER A 17 11.85 0.86 -15.12
C SER A 17 12.51 0.67 -13.76
N ASN A 18 12.39 1.66 -12.87
CA ASN A 18 13.07 1.69 -11.57
C ASN A 18 12.15 1.50 -10.36
N ARG A 19 10.84 1.43 -10.53
CA ARG A 19 9.86 1.32 -9.44
C ARG A 19 8.50 0.86 -9.92
N VAL A 20 7.66 0.43 -9.00
CA VAL A 20 6.24 0.20 -9.22
C VAL A 20 5.47 1.06 -8.22
N GLU A 21 4.50 1.82 -8.72
CA GLU A 21 3.62 2.64 -7.89
C GLU A 21 2.21 2.07 -7.89
N PHE A 22 1.57 2.15 -6.74
CA PHE A 22 0.23 1.66 -6.51
C PHE A 22 -0.64 2.77 -5.97
N HIS A 23 -1.71 3.08 -6.66
CA HIS A 23 -2.59 4.18 -6.35
C HIS A 23 -3.94 3.59 -5.93
N SER A 24 -4.21 3.63 -4.63
CA SER A 24 -5.47 3.22 -4.03
C SER A 24 -6.34 4.44 -3.77
N PRO A 25 -7.53 4.55 -4.37
CA PRO A 25 -8.42 5.67 -4.12
C PRO A 25 -9.07 5.61 -2.74
N GLY A 26 -9.21 6.78 -2.13
CA GLY A 26 -9.65 7.03 -0.76
C GLY A 26 -8.50 7.46 0.16
N ARG A 27 -8.86 8.14 1.24
CA ARG A 27 -7.95 8.40 2.36
C ARG A 27 -7.78 7.15 3.22
N LEU A 28 -6.67 7.06 3.92
CA LEU A 28 -6.54 6.14 5.05
C LEU A 28 -7.61 6.52 6.09
N PRO A 29 -8.23 5.54 6.77
CA PRO A 29 -9.08 5.86 7.91
C PRO A 29 -8.25 6.60 8.95
N ASN A 30 -8.88 7.52 9.68
CA ASN A 30 -8.23 8.31 10.74
C ASN A 30 -7.52 7.47 11.82
N THR A 31 -7.80 6.16 11.90
CA THR A 31 -7.18 5.20 12.82
C THR A 31 -5.90 4.57 12.29
N VAL A 32 -5.48 4.86 11.06
CA VAL A 32 -4.32 4.28 10.40
C VAL A 32 -3.37 5.38 9.92
N SER A 33 -2.22 5.51 10.57
CA SER A 33 -1.12 6.38 10.13
C SER A 33 -0.10 5.62 9.28
N ILE A 34 0.63 6.33 8.41
CA ILE A 34 1.76 5.77 7.65
C ILE A 34 2.77 5.07 8.56
N GLU A 35 3.04 5.64 9.73
CA GLU A 35 3.95 5.07 10.72
C GLU A 35 3.44 3.73 11.26
N SER A 36 2.14 3.63 11.56
CA SER A 36 1.52 2.38 12.01
C SER A 36 1.55 1.28 10.94
N ILE A 37 1.45 1.66 9.66
CA ILE A 37 1.61 0.76 8.51
C ILE A 37 3.05 0.22 8.46
N ARG A 38 4.06 1.09 8.66
CA ARG A 38 5.48 0.70 8.68
C ARG A 38 5.82 -0.22 9.84
N MET A 39 5.22 0.01 11.00
CA MET A 39 5.41 -0.84 12.19
C MET A 39 4.69 -2.20 12.10
N GLY A 40 3.97 -2.48 11.00
CA GLY A 40 3.22 -3.72 10.86
C GLY A 40 2.05 -3.82 11.83
N ALA A 41 1.50 -2.68 12.23
CA ALA A 41 0.47 -2.66 13.25
C ALA A 41 -0.77 -3.43 12.77
N SER A 42 -1.22 -4.37 13.58
CA SER A 42 -2.24 -5.35 13.22
C SER A 42 -3.60 -4.71 12.86
N HIS A 43 -3.87 -3.49 13.33
CA HIS A 43 -5.08 -2.73 12.98
C HIS A 43 -5.11 -2.30 11.51
N VAL A 44 -3.95 -2.18 10.84
CA VAL A 44 -3.86 -1.88 9.40
C VAL A 44 -4.45 -3.02 8.57
N LEU A 45 -4.19 -4.26 8.97
CA LEU A 45 -4.73 -5.45 8.32
C LEU A 45 -6.22 -5.67 8.65
N ARG A 46 -6.74 -4.99 9.67
CA ARG A 46 -8.18 -4.93 9.95
C ARG A 46 -8.90 -3.91 9.06
N ASN A 47 -8.19 -3.05 8.33
CA ASN A 47 -8.81 -2.18 7.33
C ASN A 47 -9.07 -2.96 6.03
N PRO A 48 -10.33 -3.23 5.66
CA PRO A 48 -10.64 -4.06 4.50
C PRO A 48 -10.15 -3.49 3.17
N ARG A 49 -10.04 -2.16 3.04
CA ARG A 49 -9.58 -1.52 1.78
C ARG A 49 -8.09 -1.76 1.57
N ILE A 50 -7.29 -1.51 2.60
CA ILE A 50 -5.85 -1.72 2.60
C ILE A 50 -5.53 -3.21 2.51
N TYR A 51 -6.21 -4.04 3.29
CA TYR A 51 -6.07 -5.49 3.24
C TYR A 51 -6.40 -6.04 1.84
N SER A 52 -7.56 -5.68 1.28
CA SER A 52 -7.97 -6.12 -0.05
C SER A 52 -7.03 -5.62 -1.15
N PHE A 53 -6.45 -4.43 -0.99
CA PHE A 53 -5.36 -3.94 -1.84
C PHE A 53 -4.13 -4.86 -1.76
N PHE A 54 -3.61 -5.16 -0.56
CA PHE A 54 -2.45 -6.04 -0.40
C PHE A 54 -2.74 -7.49 -0.85
N VAL A 55 -3.96 -8.01 -0.64
CA VAL A 55 -4.37 -9.35 -1.10
C VAL A 55 -4.36 -9.40 -2.62
N ARG A 56 -4.98 -8.43 -3.31
CA ARG A 56 -4.98 -8.36 -4.78
C ARG A 56 -3.58 -8.28 -5.37
N MET A 57 -2.64 -7.75 -4.60
CA MET A 57 -1.24 -7.66 -4.99
C MET A 57 -0.44 -8.94 -4.70
N GLY A 58 -1.03 -9.95 -4.06
CA GLY A 58 -0.34 -11.18 -3.64
C GLY A 58 0.66 -10.95 -2.50
N LEU A 59 0.49 -9.84 -1.77
CA LEU A 59 1.48 -9.33 -0.82
C LEU A 59 1.18 -9.69 0.64
N VAL A 60 -0.01 -10.19 0.94
CA VAL A 60 -0.41 -10.72 2.25
C VAL A 60 -0.86 -12.17 2.09
N THR A 61 -0.45 -13.03 3.03
CA THR A 61 -0.90 -14.42 3.15
C THR A 61 -1.57 -14.56 4.51
N ASP A 62 -2.91 -14.50 4.56
CA ASP A 62 -3.89 -14.77 5.64
C ASP A 62 -3.61 -14.38 7.12
N ILE A 63 -2.40 -13.97 7.50
CA ILE A 63 -1.99 -13.81 8.89
C ILE A 63 -1.18 -12.52 9.02
N GLY A 64 -1.86 -11.46 9.48
CA GLY A 64 -1.38 -10.50 10.48
C GLY A 64 -0.06 -9.72 10.28
N SER A 65 0.72 -9.98 9.24
CA SER A 65 2.13 -9.56 9.12
C SER A 65 2.51 -9.02 7.74
N GLY A 66 1.61 -9.08 6.76
CA GLY A 66 2.02 -8.96 5.36
C GLY A 66 2.58 -7.60 4.97
N VAL A 67 2.10 -6.48 5.55
CA VAL A 67 2.65 -5.16 5.23
C VAL A 67 4.13 -5.04 5.63
N ALA A 68 4.45 -5.33 6.89
CA ALA A 68 5.83 -5.31 7.37
C ALA A 68 6.71 -6.30 6.61
N ARG A 69 6.15 -7.46 6.23
CA ARG A 69 6.85 -8.45 5.40
C ARG A 69 7.22 -7.89 4.03
N ILE A 70 6.34 -7.15 3.36
CA ILE A 70 6.64 -6.53 2.06
C ILE A 70 7.74 -5.50 2.22
N ILE A 71 7.63 -4.62 3.21
CA ILE A 71 8.64 -3.59 3.47
C ILE A 71 10.01 -4.25 3.64
N LYS A 72 10.06 -5.35 4.41
CA LYS A 72 11.25 -6.16 4.59
C LYS A 72 11.76 -6.78 3.28
N LEU A 73 10.89 -7.45 2.51
CA LEU A 73 11.26 -8.12 1.25
C LEU A 73 11.74 -7.13 0.17
N VAL A 74 11.09 -5.97 0.05
CA VAL A 74 11.52 -4.91 -0.86
C VAL A 74 12.88 -4.39 -0.43
N LYS A 75 13.07 -4.12 0.87
CA LYS A 75 14.37 -3.69 1.41
C LYS A 75 15.47 -4.72 1.16
N GLU A 76 15.21 -6.00 1.38
CA GLU A 76 16.16 -7.09 1.12
C GLU A 76 16.49 -7.25 -0.36
N SER A 77 15.49 -7.09 -1.25
CA SER A 77 15.68 -7.29 -2.68
C SER A 77 16.27 -6.09 -3.41
N THR A 78 16.03 -4.86 -2.96
CA THR A 78 16.47 -3.64 -3.66
C THR A 78 17.43 -2.78 -2.85
N GLY A 79 17.64 -3.07 -1.56
CA GLY A 79 18.42 -2.23 -0.64
C GLY A 79 17.75 -0.89 -0.32
N LYS A 80 16.48 -0.71 -0.67
CA LYS A 80 15.73 0.55 -0.54
C LYS A 80 14.41 0.30 0.18
N ASP A 81 14.01 1.21 1.05
CA ASP A 81 12.70 1.17 1.69
C ASP A 81 11.59 1.55 0.70
N VAL A 82 10.37 1.08 0.99
CA VAL A 82 9.17 1.54 0.27
C VAL A 82 8.78 2.94 0.70
N ILE A 83 8.15 3.68 -0.20
CA ILE A 83 7.55 4.98 0.11
C ILE A 83 6.04 4.77 0.23
N LEU A 84 5.45 5.35 1.27
CA LEU A 84 4.01 5.34 1.52
C LEU A 84 3.59 6.80 1.62
N GLU A 85 2.73 7.23 0.73
CA GLU A 85 2.22 8.59 0.67
C GLU A 85 0.70 8.57 0.76
N GLU A 86 0.14 9.53 1.49
CA GLU A 86 -1.28 9.78 1.53
C GLU A 86 -1.52 11.19 0.99
N THR A 87 -2.40 11.29 0.00
CA THR A 87 -2.88 12.53 -0.59
C THR A 87 -4.32 12.78 -0.18
N GLU A 88 -4.89 13.94 -0.54
CA GLU A 88 -6.27 14.28 -0.19
C GLU A 88 -7.34 13.29 -0.65
N GLY A 89 -7.04 12.35 -1.54
CA GLY A 89 -8.01 11.35 -1.98
C GLY A 89 -7.41 10.03 -2.39
N GLU A 90 -6.10 9.80 -2.24
CA GLU A 90 -5.44 8.57 -2.66
C GLU A 90 -4.29 8.20 -1.73
N PHE A 91 -4.15 6.91 -1.49
CA PHE A 91 -2.98 6.30 -0.88
C PHE A 91 -2.06 5.75 -1.96
N ILE A 92 -0.80 6.12 -1.91
CA ILE A 92 0.23 5.74 -2.88
C ILE A 92 1.30 4.90 -2.19
N LEU A 93 1.54 3.69 -2.69
CA LEU A 93 2.67 2.86 -2.31
C LEU A 93 3.67 2.84 -3.48
N VAL A 94 4.92 3.23 -3.22
CA VAL A 94 6.01 3.15 -4.18
C VAL A 94 6.99 2.07 -3.75
N MET A 95 7.07 1.02 -4.55
CA MET A 95 8.05 -0.05 -4.38
C MET A 95 9.22 0.19 -5.34
N PRO A 96 10.44 0.48 -4.86
CA PRO A 96 11.61 0.46 -5.71
C PRO A 96 11.75 -0.93 -6.36
N ARG A 97 12.20 -0.95 -7.61
CA ARG A 97 12.56 -2.17 -8.32
C ARG A 97 14.07 -2.18 -8.45
N ARG A 98 14.69 -3.36 -8.32
CA ARG A 98 16.09 -3.54 -8.70
C ARG A 98 16.17 -3.23 -10.20
N GLY A 99 16.83 -2.12 -10.55
CA GLY A 99 17.23 -1.89 -11.93
C GLY A 99 18.15 -3.04 -12.36
N GLN A 100 18.01 -3.48 -13.61
CA GLN A 100 19.08 -4.27 -14.25
C GLN A 100 20.41 -3.51 -14.16
#